data_AF-A0AA43C5V6-F1
#
_entry.id   AF-A0AA43C5V6-F1
#
_cell.length_a   1.000
_cell.length_b   1.000
_cell.length_c   1.000
_cell.angle_alpha   90.00
_cell.angle_beta   90.00
_cell.angle_gamma   90.00
#
_symmetry.space_group_name_H-M   'P 1'
#
loop_
_entity.id
_entity.type
_entity.pdbx_description
1 polymer ?
#
loop_
_entity_poly.entity_id
_entity_poly.type
_entity_poly.pdbx_seq_one_letter_code
_entity_poly.pdbx_strand_id
1 'polypeptide(L)'
;METKSEVFFIIKRVVLVIFILLFFVGNTNAGEPLSKGETVYVSIYSNVYSGVKLHALELSGMLSIRNTDPKYSISIQKADYYDSKGKILERYIRQPLKLSPLESTHYLLKVSDKRGGPGAKFIVKWQSDHKVNQPIIEGIMLSTRAQQGISFICPGRIISEHNN
;
A
#
# COMPACT_ATOMS: atom_id res chain seq x y z
N MET A 1 38.61 48.55 -20.18
CA MET A 1 37.88 48.24 -18.92
C MET A 1 36.63 47.38 -19.17
N GLU A 2 36.41 46.91 -20.40
CA GLU A 2 35.18 46.24 -20.85
C GLU A 2 35.23 44.70 -20.73
N THR A 3 36.42 44.10 -20.87
CA THR A 3 36.63 42.65 -20.99
C THR A 3 36.34 41.86 -19.70
N LYS A 4 36.49 42.48 -18.51
CA LYS A 4 36.24 41.80 -17.23
C LYS A 4 34.74 41.60 -16.93
N SER A 5 33.89 42.49 -17.45
CA SER A 5 32.43 42.45 -17.24
C SER A 5 31.79 41.33 -18.07
N GLU A 6 32.20 41.20 -19.33
CA GLU A 6 31.79 40.12 -20.25
C GLU A 6 32.12 38.74 -19.68
N VAL A 7 33.34 38.55 -19.19
CA VAL A 7 33.80 37.30 -18.59
C VAL A 7 32.99 36.95 -17.33
N PHE A 8 32.68 37.94 -16.48
CA PHE A 8 31.85 37.71 -15.29
C PHE A 8 30.42 37.28 -15.65
N PHE A 9 29.85 37.84 -16.71
CA PHE A 9 28.51 37.51 -17.18
C PHE A 9 28.44 36.09 -17.78
N ILE A 10 29.48 35.70 -18.53
CA ILE A 10 29.63 34.34 -19.07
C ILE A 10 29.77 33.32 -17.92
N ILE A 11 30.61 33.60 -16.91
CA ILE A 11 30.77 32.71 -15.76
C ILE A 11 29.45 32.54 -15.01
N LYS A 12 28.70 33.63 -14.77
CA LYS A 12 27.37 33.53 -14.14
C LYS A 12 26.38 32.68 -14.93
N ARG A 13 26.36 32.80 -16.26
CA ARG A 13 25.49 31.99 -17.12
C ARG A 13 25.89 30.51 -17.12
N VAL A 14 27.20 30.21 -17.16
CA VAL A 14 27.71 28.84 -17.07
C VAL A 14 27.39 28.23 -15.70
N VAL A 15 27.59 28.97 -14.61
CA VAL A 15 27.23 28.54 -13.24
C VAL A 15 25.71 28.29 -13.13
N LEU A 16 24.87 29.16 -13.71
CA LEU A 16 23.42 28.99 -13.72
C LEU A 16 22.99 27.73 -14.50
N VAL A 17 23.61 27.46 -15.66
CA VAL A 17 23.34 26.25 -16.45
C VAL A 17 23.78 24.99 -15.71
N ILE A 18 24.93 25.00 -15.04
CA ILE A 18 25.38 23.89 -14.18
C ILE A 18 24.40 23.68 -13.02
N PHE A 19 23.90 24.76 -12.40
CA PHE A 19 22.91 24.67 -11.32
C PHE A 19 21.61 24.02 -11.81
N ILE A 20 21.11 24.41 -12.99
CA ILE A 20 19.90 23.82 -13.60
C ILE A 20 20.11 22.34 -13.96
N LEU A 21 21.28 21.98 -14.47
CA LEU A 21 21.62 20.57 -14.78
C LEU A 21 21.72 19.70 -13.51
N LEU A 22 22.17 20.25 -12.39
CA LEU A 22 22.19 19.55 -11.09
C LEU A 22 20.79 19.33 -10.50
N PHE A 23 19.81 20.21 -10.80
CA PHE A 23 18.42 20.02 -10.41
C PHE A 23 17.68 18.95 -11.23
N PHE A 24 18.21 18.58 -12.39
CA PHE A 24 17.64 17.53 -13.27
C PHE A 24 18.24 16.14 -13.05
N VAL A 25 19.07 15.94 -12.01
CA VAL A 25 19.50 14.60 -11.61
C VAL A 25 18.27 13.84 -11.12
N GLY A 26 17.86 12.89 -11.94
CA GLY A 26 16.52 12.33 -11.99
C GLY A 26 16.04 11.69 -10.69
N ASN A 27 14.74 11.88 -10.44
CA ASN A 27 13.94 10.90 -9.73
C ASN A 27 13.80 9.68 -10.66
N THR A 28 14.82 8.84 -10.70
CA THR A 28 14.68 7.51 -11.30
C THR A 28 13.71 6.75 -10.41
N ASN A 29 12.52 6.41 -10.93
CA ASN A 29 11.64 5.43 -10.29
C ASN A 29 12.33 4.06 -10.39
N ALA A 30 13.33 3.84 -9.55
CA ALA A 30 13.87 2.51 -9.34
C ALA A 30 12.72 1.65 -8.82
N GLY A 31 12.51 0.47 -9.43
CA GLY A 31 11.53 -0.48 -8.92
C GLY A 31 11.79 -0.75 -7.43
N GLU A 32 10.71 -0.95 -6.67
CA GLU A 32 10.77 -1.29 -5.23
C GLU A 32 11.83 -2.39 -5.00
N PRO A 33 12.70 -2.24 -3.98
CA PRO A 33 13.75 -3.20 -3.73
C PRO A 33 13.16 -4.59 -3.44
N LEU A 34 13.81 -5.62 -3.98
CA LEU A 34 13.43 -7.01 -3.70
C LEU A 34 13.53 -7.31 -2.20
N SER A 35 12.52 -7.97 -1.64
CA SER A 35 12.46 -8.33 -0.22
C SER A 35 12.26 -9.84 -0.03
N LYS A 36 12.65 -10.36 1.13
CA LYS A 36 12.38 -11.74 1.56
C LYS A 36 11.10 -11.86 2.39
N GLY A 37 10.47 -10.75 2.77
CA GLY A 37 9.27 -10.77 3.57
C GLY A 37 9.05 -9.45 4.28
N GLU A 38 7.79 -9.11 4.48
CA GLU A 38 7.38 -7.86 5.13
C GLU A 38 6.13 -8.11 5.98
N THR A 39 5.87 -7.18 6.90
CA THR A 39 4.56 -7.04 7.53
C THR A 39 3.87 -5.83 6.93
N VAL A 40 2.65 -6.02 6.45
CA VAL A 40 1.89 -5.00 5.72
C VAL A 40 0.60 -4.70 6.47
N TYR A 41 0.43 -3.43 6.81
CA TYR A 41 -0.79 -2.86 7.33
C TYR A 41 -1.71 -2.48 6.16
N VAL A 42 -2.95 -2.94 6.17
CA VAL A 42 -3.93 -2.65 5.11
C VAL A 42 -5.19 -2.08 5.75
N SER A 43 -5.51 -0.82 5.48
CA SER A 43 -6.78 -0.23 5.95
C SER A 43 -7.97 -0.94 5.31
N ILE A 44 -9.00 -1.24 6.11
CA ILE A 44 -10.28 -1.73 5.61
C ILE A 44 -11.43 -1.07 6.36
N TYR A 45 -12.48 -0.69 5.64
CA TYR A 45 -13.56 0.11 6.21
C TYR A 45 -14.87 -0.67 6.12
N SER A 46 -15.47 -0.99 7.26
CA SER A 46 -16.86 -1.50 7.27
C SER A 46 -17.85 -0.41 6.90
N ASN A 47 -17.52 0.85 7.22
CA ASN A 47 -18.32 2.01 6.89
C ASN A 47 -17.44 3.27 6.77
N VAL A 48 -17.92 4.23 6.00
CA VAL A 48 -17.40 5.60 5.93
C VAL A 48 -18.52 6.58 6.24
N TYR A 49 -18.19 7.81 6.63
CA TYR A 49 -19.17 8.83 6.94
C TYR A 49 -19.26 9.85 5.79
N SER A 50 -20.48 10.27 5.48
CA SER A 50 -20.73 11.29 4.46
C SER A 50 -21.72 12.34 4.94
N GLY A 51 -21.54 13.57 4.44
CA GLY A 51 -22.40 14.72 4.69
C GLY A 51 -22.28 15.34 6.09
N VAL A 52 -22.95 16.47 6.27
CA VAL A 52 -22.94 17.28 7.51
C VAL A 52 -23.49 16.52 8.72
N LYS A 53 -24.42 15.58 8.48
CA LYS A 53 -25.05 14.76 9.52
C LYS A 53 -24.31 13.45 9.82
N LEU A 54 -23.12 13.23 9.25
CA LEU A 54 -22.30 12.02 9.43
C LEU A 54 -23.08 10.71 9.25
N HIS A 55 -23.81 10.59 8.13
CA HIS A 55 -24.50 9.33 7.83
C HIS A 55 -23.47 8.25 7.49
N ALA A 56 -23.55 7.11 8.16
CA ALA A 56 -22.71 5.96 7.89
C ALA A 56 -23.15 5.28 6.59
N LEU A 57 -22.24 5.21 5.64
CA LEU A 57 -22.37 4.40 4.44
C LEU A 57 -21.62 3.09 4.65
N GLU A 58 -22.38 2.00 4.72
CA GLU A 58 -21.83 0.65 4.90
C GLU A 58 -21.15 0.17 3.61
N LEU A 59 -20.03 -0.53 3.78
CA LEU A 59 -19.16 -1.02 2.73
C LEU A 59 -18.97 -2.53 2.89
N SER A 60 -18.91 -3.23 1.76
CA SER A 60 -18.20 -4.51 1.70
C SER A 60 -16.71 -4.24 1.49
N GLY A 61 -15.87 -5.08 2.07
CA GLY A 61 -14.42 -4.99 1.94
C GLY A 61 -13.84 -6.26 1.33
N MET A 62 -12.74 -6.14 0.61
CA MET A 62 -11.98 -7.28 0.13
C MET A 62 -10.49 -7.02 0.38
N LEU A 63 -9.84 -7.92 1.13
CA LEU A 63 -8.38 -7.96 1.14
C LEU A 63 -7.91 -8.74 -0.09
N SER A 64 -7.10 -8.13 -0.93
CA SER A 64 -6.47 -8.74 -2.10
C SER A 64 -4.96 -8.88 -1.85
N ILE A 65 -4.41 -10.07 -2.14
CA ILE A 65 -2.98 -10.37 -2.00
C ILE A 65 -2.51 -11.00 -3.31
N ARG A 66 -1.51 -10.39 -3.96
CA ARG A 66 -1.04 -10.80 -5.28
C ARG A 66 0.47 -10.98 -5.26
N ASN A 67 0.95 -12.19 -5.52
CA ASN A 67 2.37 -12.40 -5.78
C ASN A 67 2.71 -11.73 -7.12
N THR A 68 3.61 -10.74 -7.11
CA THR A 68 4.05 -10.03 -8.32
C THR A 68 5.33 -10.62 -8.91
N ASP A 69 5.93 -11.60 -8.24
CA ASP A 69 7.14 -12.24 -8.72
C ASP A 69 6.81 -13.27 -9.81
N PRO A 70 7.43 -13.17 -11.00
CA PRO A 70 7.17 -14.08 -12.12
C PRO A 70 7.89 -15.42 -11.98
N LYS A 71 8.79 -15.58 -10.99
CA LYS A 71 9.67 -16.75 -10.88
C LYS A 71 9.51 -17.50 -9.57
N TYR A 72 9.39 -16.80 -8.45
CA TYR A 72 9.43 -17.40 -7.12
C TYR A 72 8.07 -17.32 -6.41
N SER A 73 7.78 -18.33 -5.61
CA SER A 73 6.62 -18.34 -4.74
C SER A 73 6.84 -17.46 -3.50
N ILE A 74 5.74 -17.01 -2.92
CA ILE A 74 5.71 -16.42 -1.58
C ILE A 74 4.81 -17.26 -0.67
N SER A 75 4.97 -17.08 0.64
CA SER A 75 4.15 -17.74 1.65
C SER A 75 3.54 -16.70 2.59
N ILE A 76 2.21 -16.61 2.58
CA ILE A 76 1.44 -15.75 3.47
C ILE A 76 1.33 -16.44 4.83
N GLN A 77 1.98 -15.85 5.83
CA GLN A 77 2.06 -16.38 7.20
C GLN A 77 0.85 -15.97 8.04
N LYS A 78 0.32 -14.77 7.81
CA LYS A 78 -0.71 -14.15 8.64
C LYS A 78 -1.61 -13.26 7.79
N ALA A 79 -2.91 -13.24 8.10
CA ALA A 79 -3.87 -12.25 7.63
C ALA A 79 -4.90 -12.05 8.74
N ASP A 80 -4.57 -11.14 9.66
CA ASP A 80 -5.33 -10.91 10.89
C ASP A 80 -6.18 -9.65 10.74
N TYR A 81 -7.48 -9.77 10.96
CA TYR A 81 -8.45 -8.68 10.89
C TYR A 81 -8.66 -8.06 12.27
N TYR A 82 -8.51 -6.75 12.37
CA TYR A 82 -8.67 -5.98 13.59
C TYR A 82 -9.76 -4.93 13.45
N ASP A 83 -10.45 -4.66 14.56
CA ASP A 83 -11.37 -3.53 14.65
C ASP A 83 -10.65 -2.18 14.78
N SER A 84 -11.45 -1.11 14.83
CA SER A 84 -11.01 0.27 15.02
C SER A 84 -10.26 0.52 16.33
N LYS A 85 -10.43 -0.35 17.34
CA LYS A 85 -9.75 -0.26 18.65
C LYS A 85 -8.48 -1.12 18.71
N GLY A 86 -8.15 -1.84 17.64
CA GLY A 86 -6.98 -2.72 17.61
C GLY A 86 -7.21 -4.09 18.26
N LYS A 87 -8.47 -4.49 18.47
CA LYS A 87 -8.80 -5.85 18.90
C LYS A 87 -8.85 -6.77 17.67
N ILE A 88 -8.24 -7.96 17.78
CA ILE A 88 -8.36 -9.00 16.76
C ILE A 88 -9.82 -9.48 16.71
N LEU A 89 -10.42 -9.40 15.52
CA LEU A 89 -11.74 -9.92 15.22
C LEU A 89 -11.66 -11.34 14.63
N GLU A 90 -10.71 -11.58 13.72
CA GLU A 90 -10.63 -12.83 12.97
C GLU A 90 -9.21 -13.09 12.44
N ARG A 91 -8.84 -14.37 12.34
CA ARG A 91 -7.58 -14.82 11.72
C ARG A 91 -7.91 -15.70 10.52
N TYR A 92 -7.62 -15.20 9.32
CA TYR A 92 -7.98 -15.87 8.07
C TYR A 92 -6.97 -16.95 7.66
N ILE A 93 -5.71 -16.79 8.07
CA ILE A 93 -4.63 -17.74 7.83
C ILE A 93 -4.35 -18.50 9.12
N ARG A 94 -4.63 -19.81 9.14
CA ARG A 94 -4.28 -20.70 10.26
C ARG A 94 -2.99 -21.49 10.02
N GLN A 95 -2.69 -21.76 8.75
CA GLN A 95 -1.48 -22.41 8.29
C GLN A 95 -0.93 -21.61 7.10
N PRO A 96 0.40 -21.48 6.96
CA PRO A 96 0.99 -20.69 5.89
C PRO A 96 0.44 -21.06 4.51
N LEU A 97 -0.08 -20.06 3.78
CA LEU A 97 -0.61 -20.24 2.42
C LEU A 97 0.49 -19.91 1.42
N LYS A 98 0.89 -20.88 0.60
CA LYS A 98 1.83 -20.65 -0.51
C LYS A 98 1.08 -20.07 -1.71
N LEU A 99 1.62 -19.00 -2.28
CA LEU A 99 1.20 -18.45 -3.57
C LEU A 99 2.32 -18.69 -4.58
N SER A 100 1.98 -19.39 -5.66
CA SER A 100 2.84 -19.63 -6.82
C SER A 100 3.23 -18.31 -7.51
N PRO A 101 4.21 -18.31 -8.41
CA PRO A 101 4.53 -17.13 -9.21
C PRO A 101 3.26 -16.56 -9.88
N LEU A 102 3.06 -15.24 -9.75
CA LEU A 102 1.88 -14.52 -10.24
C LEU A 102 0.51 -14.95 -9.68
N GLU A 103 0.47 -15.85 -8.69
CA GLU A 103 -0.77 -16.29 -8.04
C GLU A 103 -1.32 -15.22 -7.10
N SER A 104 -2.65 -15.16 -6.98
CA SER A 104 -3.36 -14.22 -6.12
C SER A 104 -4.37 -14.93 -5.25
N THR A 105 -4.65 -14.36 -4.09
CA THR A 105 -5.73 -14.79 -3.18
C THR A 105 -6.47 -13.58 -2.62
N HIS A 106 -7.65 -13.79 -2.06
CA HIS A 106 -8.45 -12.72 -1.48
C HIS A 106 -9.34 -13.20 -0.33
N TYR A 107 -9.75 -12.25 0.51
CA TYR A 107 -10.68 -12.47 1.62
C TYR A 107 -11.77 -11.42 1.61
N LEU A 108 -13.03 -11.86 1.68
CA LEU A 108 -14.20 -11.00 1.61
C LEU A 108 -14.76 -10.69 3.00
N LEU A 109 -15.01 -9.41 3.25
CA LEU A 109 -15.81 -8.89 4.34
C LEU A 109 -17.18 -8.48 3.81
N LYS A 110 -18.22 -9.16 4.30
CA LYS A 110 -19.60 -8.86 3.92
C LYS A 110 -19.99 -7.48 4.45
N VAL A 111 -20.85 -6.77 3.72
CA VAL A 111 -21.45 -5.49 4.15
C VAL A 111 -22.22 -5.60 5.50
N SER A 112 -22.66 -6.80 5.87
CA SER A 112 -23.28 -7.06 7.17
C SER A 112 -22.29 -7.10 8.33
N ASP A 113 -20.98 -7.25 8.06
CA ASP A 113 -19.94 -7.28 9.08
C ASP A 113 -19.52 -5.86 9.48
N LYS A 114 -20.25 -5.35 10.47
CA LYS A 114 -20.03 -4.02 11.06
C LYS A 114 -18.99 -4.00 12.17
N ARG A 115 -18.40 -5.15 12.52
CA ARG A 115 -17.51 -5.29 13.69
C ARG A 115 -16.24 -4.45 13.55
N GLY A 116 -15.77 -4.22 12.32
CA GLY A 116 -14.56 -3.47 12.03
C GLY A 116 -14.66 -1.98 12.33
N GLY A 117 -15.77 -1.38 11.91
CA GLY A 117 -15.98 0.07 11.97
C GLY A 117 -15.13 0.86 10.96
N PRO A 118 -14.95 2.17 11.16
CA PRO A 118 -14.28 3.08 10.23
C PRO A 118 -12.75 3.09 10.34
N GLY A 119 -12.14 2.34 11.26
CA GLY A 119 -10.69 2.24 11.46
C GLY A 119 -10.19 0.80 11.47
N ALA A 120 -10.94 -0.11 10.85
CA ALA A 120 -10.56 -1.51 10.77
C ALA A 120 -9.34 -1.70 9.86
N LYS A 121 -8.68 -2.84 10.01
CA LYS A 121 -7.41 -3.11 9.33
C LYS A 121 -7.12 -4.59 9.24
N PHE A 122 -6.36 -4.96 8.22
CA PHE A 122 -5.65 -6.23 8.17
C PHE A 122 -4.17 -6.02 8.47
N ILE A 123 -3.59 -6.95 9.21
CA ILE A 123 -2.14 -7.12 9.30
C ILE A 123 -1.78 -8.40 8.55
N VAL A 124 -1.10 -8.23 7.42
CA VAL A 124 -0.66 -9.34 6.57
C VAL A 124 0.84 -9.53 6.72
N LYS A 125 1.28 -10.75 7.01
CA LYS A 125 2.71 -11.10 7.04
C LYS A 125 2.99 -12.11 5.95
N TRP A 126 4.01 -11.84 5.14
CA TRP A 126 4.43 -12.75 4.07
C TRP A 126 5.94 -12.92 4.12
N GLN A 127 6.41 -14.04 3.57
CA GLN A 127 7.84 -14.34 3.43
C GLN A 127 8.11 -15.13 2.14
N SER A 128 9.36 -15.17 1.73
CA SER A 128 9.87 -15.99 0.63
C SER A 128 11.29 -16.46 0.95
N ASP A 129 11.66 -17.62 0.43
CA ASP A 129 13.01 -18.16 0.55
C ASP A 129 14.02 -17.31 -0.24
N HIS A 130 13.54 -16.65 -1.31
CA HIS A 130 14.31 -15.79 -2.20
C HIS A 130 13.97 -14.31 -1.99
N LYS A 131 14.87 -13.42 -2.42
CA LYS A 131 14.50 -12.01 -2.59
C LYS A 131 13.60 -11.91 -3.82
N VAL A 132 12.38 -11.43 -3.64
CA VAL A 132 11.32 -11.39 -4.65
C VAL A 132 10.78 -9.98 -4.82
N ASN A 133 10.07 -9.75 -5.93
CA ASN A 133 9.23 -8.56 -6.05
C ASN A 133 8.22 -8.53 -4.90
N GLN A 134 8.06 -7.36 -4.28
CA GLN A 134 7.10 -7.22 -3.19
C GLN A 134 5.67 -7.48 -3.71
N PRO A 135 4.87 -8.30 -3.01
CA PRO A 135 3.50 -8.56 -3.41
C PRO A 135 2.66 -7.27 -3.31
N ILE A 136 1.66 -7.17 -4.18
CA ILE A 136 0.62 -6.13 -4.05
C ILE A 136 -0.40 -6.63 -3.03
N ILE A 137 -0.57 -5.86 -1.96
CA ILE A 137 -1.52 -6.17 -0.88
C ILE A 137 -2.40 -4.94 -0.68
N GLU A 138 -3.70 -5.08 -0.91
CA GLU A 138 -4.62 -3.95 -0.98
C GLU A 138 -5.98 -4.30 -0.39
N GLY A 139 -6.62 -3.31 0.23
CA GLY A 139 -8.03 -3.36 0.60
C GLY A 139 -8.87 -2.74 -0.52
N ILE A 140 -9.92 -3.42 -0.96
CA ILE A 140 -10.87 -2.91 -1.95
C ILE A 140 -12.21 -2.73 -1.26
N MET A 141 -12.73 -1.50 -1.29
CA MET A 141 -14.01 -1.17 -0.68
C MET A 141 -15.05 -0.99 -1.77
N LEU A 142 -16.25 -1.52 -1.52
CA LEU A 142 -17.37 -1.43 -2.45
C LEU A 142 -18.68 -1.21 -1.68
N SER A 143 -19.48 -0.25 -2.12
CA SER A 143 -20.88 -0.12 -1.70
C SER A 143 -21.77 0.17 -2.88
N THR A 144 -22.90 -0.56 -2.96
CA THR A 144 -23.93 -0.42 -3.99
C THR A 144 -25.27 0.03 -3.41
N ARG A 145 -25.32 0.39 -2.11
CA ARG A 145 -26.57 0.70 -1.40
C ARG A 145 -27.11 2.11 -1.65
N ALA A 146 -26.29 3.04 -2.15
CA ALA A 146 -26.70 4.40 -2.44
C ALA A 146 -27.11 4.56 -3.93
N GLN A 147 -27.74 5.70 -4.27
CA GLN A 147 -28.13 6.01 -5.66
C GLN A 147 -26.94 6.03 -6.64
N GLN A 148 -25.73 6.20 -6.13
CA GLN A 148 -24.48 5.99 -6.85
C GLN A 148 -23.62 5.04 -6.02
N GLY A 149 -23.13 3.96 -6.64
CA GLY A 149 -22.17 3.07 -6.01
C GLY A 149 -20.83 3.76 -5.81
N ILE A 150 -20.11 3.43 -4.73
CA ILE A 150 -18.75 3.89 -4.51
C ILE A 150 -17.81 2.69 -4.45
N SER A 151 -16.61 2.88 -4.99
CA SER A 151 -15.50 1.96 -4.79
C SER A 151 -14.19 2.72 -4.68
N PHE A 152 -13.27 2.19 -3.88
CA PHE A 152 -11.92 2.73 -3.74
C PHE A 152 -10.96 1.65 -3.24
N ILE A 153 -9.67 1.88 -3.49
CA ILE A 153 -8.58 0.99 -3.07
C ILE A 153 -7.83 1.65 -1.90
N CYS A 154 -7.40 0.81 -0.97
CA CYS A 154 -6.54 1.16 0.17
C CYS A 154 -5.23 0.38 0.01
N PRO A 155 -4.17 1.00 -0.51
CA PRO A 155 -2.87 0.36 -0.63
C PRO A 155 -2.33 -0.07 0.73
N GLY A 156 -1.72 -1.24 0.78
CA GLY A 156 -0.99 -1.70 1.95
C GLY A 156 0.24 -0.84 2.22
N ARG A 157 0.56 -0.65 3.50
CA ARG A 157 1.75 0.05 3.97
C ARG A 157 2.64 -0.93 4.73
N ILE A 158 3.89 -1.07 4.29
CA ILE A 158 4.90 -1.84 5.02
C ILE A 158 5.11 -1.20 6.40
N ILE A 159 5.13 -2.03 7.43
CA ILE A 159 5.38 -1.65 8.82
C ILE A 159 6.44 -2.57 9.43
N SER A 160 7.25 -2.01 10.32
CA SER A 160 8.19 -2.79 11.13
C SER A 160 7.51 -3.31 12.39
N GLU A 161 7.64 -4.60 12.66
CA GLU A 161 7.32 -5.17 13.98
C GLU A 161 8.50 -4.88 14.92
N HIS A 162 8.24 -4.32 16.10
CA HIS A 162 9.28 -4.22 17.13
C HIS A 162 9.37 -5.59 17.82
N ASN A 163 10.57 -6.15 17.92
CA ASN A 163 10.78 -7.31 18.78
C ASN A 163 10.70 -6.82 20.24
N ASN A 164 9.82 -7.43 21.03
CA ASN A 164 9.86 -7.31 22.49
C ASN A 164 11.00 -8.18 23.05
#